data_AF-A0A1C3WA39-F1
#
_entry.id   AF-A0A1C3WA39-F1
#
_cell.length_a   1.000
_cell.length_b   1.000
_cell.length_c   1.000
_cell.angle_alpha   90.00
_cell.angle_beta   90.00
_cell.angle_gamma   90.00
#
_symmetry.space_group_name_H-M   'P 1'
#
loop_
_entity.id
_entity.type
_entity.pdbx_description
1 polymer ?
#
loop_
_entity_poly.entity_id
_entity_poly.type
_entity_poly.pdbx_seq_one_letter_code
_entity_poly.pdbx_strand_id
1 'polypeptide(L)'
;MSAIELPPSGVVQPQLVTMRLIATACVTVGVFLSGFVIAEPGPYEVWLAPLIGIWFIIGLKISPGVAPLLVLFLAFNIGEMLSITQMRAFRAGDHLDGPIYIAVSTFLALSSVFYAAIEQKYQRSLSGREAAP
;
A
#
# COMPACT_ATOMS: atom_id res chain seq x y z
N MET A 1 -29.32 -34.88 29.53
CA MET A 1 -29.81 -34.10 28.36
C MET A 1 -28.67 -33.18 27.95
N SER A 2 -28.03 -33.43 26.81
CA SER A 2 -26.88 -32.66 26.33
C SER A 2 -27.37 -31.76 25.20
N ALA A 3 -27.30 -30.45 25.39
CA ALA A 3 -27.66 -29.47 24.37
C ALA A 3 -26.51 -29.39 23.36
N ILE A 4 -26.81 -29.60 22.07
CA ILE A 4 -25.88 -29.26 20.99
C ILE A 4 -25.80 -27.72 20.96
N GLU A 5 -24.66 -27.16 21.36
CA GLU A 5 -24.37 -25.75 21.13
C GLU A 5 -24.08 -25.60 19.64
N LEU A 6 -25.03 -25.04 18.90
CA LEU A 6 -24.79 -24.66 17.50
C LEU A 6 -23.80 -23.48 17.51
N PRO A 7 -22.71 -23.54 16.71
CA PRO A 7 -21.82 -22.40 16.59
C PRO A 7 -22.63 -21.19 16.12
N PRO A 8 -22.40 -19.99 16.69
CA PRO A 8 -23.14 -18.80 16.31
C PRO A 8 -22.98 -18.60 14.80
N SER A 9 -24.09 -18.64 14.07
CA SER A 9 -24.13 -18.31 12.66
C SER A 9 -23.74 -16.85 12.51
N GLY A 10 -22.48 -16.60 12.17
CA GLY A 10 -22.00 -15.26 11.89
C GLY A 10 -22.86 -14.64 10.80
N VAL A 11 -23.51 -13.51 11.12
CA VAL A 11 -24.27 -12.75 10.13
C VAL A 11 -23.30 -12.31 9.05
N VAL A 12 -23.36 -12.96 7.88
CA VAL A 12 -22.59 -12.55 6.71
C VAL A 12 -23.12 -11.18 6.32
N GLN A 13 -22.28 -10.15 6.43
CA GLN A 13 -22.59 -8.81 5.96
C GLN A 13 -22.20 -8.73 4.47
N PRO A 14 -23.13 -8.90 3.52
CA PRO A 14 -22.80 -9.01 2.10
C PRO A 14 -22.11 -7.75 1.59
N GLN A 15 -22.50 -6.57 2.11
CA GLN A 15 -21.88 -5.29 1.78
C GLN A 15 -20.38 -5.28 2.09
N LEU A 16 -19.96 -5.82 3.24
CA LEU A 16 -18.56 -5.84 3.65
C LEU A 16 -17.73 -6.82 2.79
N VAL A 17 -18.32 -7.96 2.42
CA VAL A 17 -17.67 -8.94 1.54
C VAL A 17 -17.48 -8.34 0.14
N THR A 18 -18.51 -7.69 -0.40
CA THR A 18 -18.42 -7.01 -1.71
C THR A 18 -17.35 -5.92 -1.70
N MET A 19 -17.30 -5.08 -0.66
CA MET A 19 -16.27 -4.03 -0.55
C MET A 19 -14.85 -4.61 -0.47
N ARG A 20 -14.67 -5.72 0.25
CA ARG A 20 -13.38 -6.43 0.28
C ARG A 20 -12.99 -6.97 -1.10
N LEU A 21 -13.94 -7.55 -1.82
CA LEU A 21 -13.70 -8.10 -3.15
C LEU A 21 -13.32 -7.01 -4.17
N ILE A 22 -14.02 -5.87 -4.13
CA ILE A 22 -13.68 -4.69 -4.94
C ILE A 22 -12.28 -4.20 -4.59
N ALA A 23 -11.97 -4.05 -3.30
CA ALA A 23 -10.65 -3.60 -2.88
C ALA A 23 -9.54 -4.57 -3.35
N THR A 24 -9.74 -5.88 -3.21
CA THR A 24 -8.79 -6.88 -3.72
C THR A 24 -8.66 -6.79 -5.24
N ALA A 25 -9.76 -6.66 -5.99
CA ALA A 25 -9.70 -6.50 -7.44
C ALA A 25 -8.93 -5.25 -7.86
N CYS A 26 -9.16 -4.11 -7.22
CA CYS A 26 -8.43 -2.87 -7.49
C CYS A 26 -6.92 -3.03 -7.25
N VAL A 27 -6.53 -3.71 -6.17
CA VAL A 27 -5.12 -3.98 -5.86
C VAL A 27 -4.51 -4.94 -6.88
N THR A 28 -5.21 -6.03 -7.24
CA THR A 28 -4.75 -6.99 -8.25
C THR A 28 -4.54 -6.34 -9.62
N VAL A 29 -5.46 -5.47 -10.05
CA VAL A 29 -5.32 -4.68 -11.28
C VAL A 29 -4.06 -3.82 -11.21
N GLY A 30 -3.82 -3.14 -10.08
CA GLY A 30 -2.61 -2.34 -9.87
C GLY A 30 -1.32 -3.15 -9.95
N VAL A 31 -1.29 -4.33 -9.33
CA VAL A 31 -0.15 -5.26 -9.42
C VAL A 31 0.05 -5.76 -10.84
N PHE A 32 -1.02 -6.09 -11.56
CA PHE A 32 -0.95 -6.49 -12.97
C PHE A 32 -0.37 -5.37 -13.85
N LEU A 33 -0.78 -4.12 -13.62
CA LEU A 33 -0.26 -2.95 -14.31
C LEU A 33 1.23 -2.70 -14.04
N SER A 34 1.79 -3.21 -12.93
CA SER A 34 3.20 -2.99 -12.57
C SER A 34 4.20 -3.57 -13.58
N GLY A 35 3.76 -4.53 -14.42
CA GLY A 35 4.59 -5.08 -15.49
C GLY A 35 4.75 -4.18 -16.71
N PHE A 36 4.02 -3.07 -16.80
CA PHE A 36 3.96 -2.21 -17.99
C PHE A 36 4.63 -0.85 -17.77
N VAL A 37 5.95 -0.82 -17.56
CA VAL A 37 6.69 0.45 -17.37
C VAL A 37 7.50 0.77 -18.63
N ILE A 38 6.99 1.70 -19.46
CA ILE A 38 7.64 2.13 -20.72
C ILE A 38 8.31 3.50 -20.53
N ALA A 39 7.59 4.42 -19.91
CA ALA A 39 8.06 5.74 -19.54
C ALA A 39 7.40 6.10 -18.21
N GLU A 40 8.16 6.72 -17.31
CA GLU A 40 7.62 7.14 -16.03
C GLU A 40 6.86 8.48 -16.18
N PRO A 41 5.73 8.65 -15.49
CA PRO A 41 5.15 7.71 -14.54
C PRO A 41 4.39 6.54 -15.21
N GLY A 42 4.63 5.33 -14.73
CA GLY A 42 4.02 4.11 -15.24
C GLY A 42 2.51 4.02 -15.00
N PRO A 43 1.78 3.18 -15.76
CA PRO A 43 0.33 2.99 -15.60
C PRO A 43 -0.08 2.54 -14.19
N TYR A 44 0.76 1.74 -13.53
CA TYR A 44 0.51 1.25 -12.18
C TYR A 44 0.59 2.37 -11.12
N GLU A 45 1.46 3.35 -11.31
CA GLU A 45 1.61 4.49 -10.40
C GLU A 45 0.38 5.37 -10.44
N VAL A 46 -0.08 5.68 -11.66
CA VAL A 46 -1.32 6.45 -11.88
C VAL A 46 -2.53 5.74 -11.27
N TRP A 47 -2.57 4.41 -11.31
CA TRP A 47 -3.65 3.62 -10.74
C TRP A 47 -3.58 3.52 -9.20
N LEU A 48 -2.39 3.25 -8.65
CA LEU A 48 -2.21 2.99 -7.22
C LEU A 48 -2.08 4.25 -6.38
N ALA A 49 -1.54 5.35 -6.92
CA ALA A 49 -1.40 6.61 -6.20
C ALA A 49 -2.72 7.09 -5.57
N PRO A 50 -3.86 7.19 -6.30
CA PRO A 50 -5.13 7.59 -5.69
C PRO A 50 -5.66 6.53 -4.72
N LEU A 51 -5.45 5.24 -4.97
CA LEU A 51 -5.86 4.17 -4.05
C LEU A 51 -5.14 4.27 -2.70
N ILE A 52 -3.82 4.50 -2.73
CA ILE A 52 -2.99 4.73 -1.55
C ILE A 52 -3.42 6.02 -0.86
N GLY A 53 -3.69 7.10 -1.61
CA GLY A 53 -4.20 8.36 -1.05
C GLY A 53 -5.53 8.18 -0.30
N ILE A 54 -6.50 7.51 -0.93
CA ILE A 54 -7.79 7.17 -0.31
C ILE A 54 -7.57 6.32 0.95
N TRP A 55 -6.67 5.34 0.89
CA TRP A 55 -6.32 4.49 2.02
C TRP A 55 -5.74 5.27 3.21
N PHE A 56 -4.89 6.26 2.95
CA PHE A 56 -4.34 7.15 3.98
C PHE A 56 -5.42 8.04 4.59
N ILE A 57 -6.33 8.59 3.77
CA ILE A 57 -7.42 9.48 4.24
C ILE A 57 -8.44 8.71 5.09
N ILE A 58 -8.78 7.48 4.72
CA ILE A 58 -9.70 6.61 5.48
C ILE A 58 -9.11 6.19 6.83
N GLY A 59 -7.81 6.42 7.07
CA GLY A 59 -7.19 6.24 8.37
C GLY A 59 -6.93 4.78 8.69
N LEU A 60 -6.32 4.04 7.76
CA LEU A 60 -5.90 2.68 8.08
C LEU A 60 -4.81 2.73 9.16
N LYS A 61 -5.09 2.06 10.29
CA LYS A 61 -4.12 1.96 11.40
C LYS A 61 -2.84 1.31 10.90
N ILE A 62 -1.77 2.11 10.82
CA ILE A 62 -0.43 1.59 10.60
C ILE A 62 -0.11 0.70 11.78
N SER A 63 0.05 -0.59 11.50
CA SER A 63 0.39 -1.55 12.52
C SER A 63 1.83 -1.30 12.99
N PRO A 64 2.13 -1.49 14.29
CA PRO A 64 3.49 -1.33 14.82
C PRO A 64 4.55 -2.13 14.07
N GLY A 65 4.17 -3.26 13.44
CA GLY A 65 5.10 -4.06 12.63
C GLY A 65 5.52 -3.42 11.31
N VAL A 66 4.70 -2.55 10.71
CA VAL A 66 5.01 -1.86 9.44
C VAL A 66 5.67 -0.50 9.68
N ALA A 67 5.54 0.04 10.89
CA ALA A 67 6.07 1.36 11.23
C ALA A 67 7.59 1.52 10.97
N PRO A 68 8.46 0.53 11.27
CA PRO A 68 9.89 0.64 10.97
C PRO A 68 10.17 0.80 9.47
N LEU A 69 9.41 0.09 8.63
CA LEU A 69 9.53 0.17 7.16
C LEU A 69 9.18 1.57 6.66
N LEU A 70 8.09 2.14 7.17
CA LEU A 70 7.68 3.51 6.84
C LEU A 70 8.75 4.54 7.24
N VAL A 71 9.29 4.43 8.45
CA VAL A 71 10.32 5.35 8.95
C VAL A 71 11.57 5.27 8.08
N LEU A 72 12.03 4.05 7.75
CA LEU A 72 13.22 3.85 6.93
C LEU A 72 13.03 4.45 5.52
N PHE A 73 11.89 4.20 4.89
CA PHE A 73 11.63 4.75 3.57
C PHE A 73 11.42 6.26 3.57
N LEU A 74 10.84 6.83 4.63
CA LEU A 74 10.73 8.28 4.75
C LEU A 74 12.11 8.92 4.93
N ALA A 75 12.98 8.33 5.75
CA ALA A 75 14.36 8.77 5.90
C ALA A 75 15.14 8.67 4.57
N PHE A 76 14.93 7.59 3.81
CA PHE A 76 15.49 7.42 2.48
C PHE A 76 15.04 8.53 1.52
N ASN A 77 13.75 8.82 1.45
CA ASN A 77 13.20 9.88 0.60
C ASN A 77 13.72 11.27 1.00
N ILE A 78 13.89 11.54 2.31
CA ILE A 78 14.53 12.79 2.77
C ILE A 78 15.99 12.86 2.30
N GLY A 79 16.74 11.76 2.39
CA GLY A 79 18.12 11.68 1.90
C GLY A 79 18.22 11.89 0.39
N GLU A 80 17.26 11.37 -0.36
CA GLU A 80 17.14 11.59 -1.81
C GLU A 80 16.90 13.06 -2.16
N MET A 81 15.98 13.74 -1.46
CA MET A 81 15.74 15.18 -1.64
C MET A 81 17.03 15.98 -1.41
N LEU A 82 17.80 15.63 -0.37
CA LEU A 82 19.11 16.25 -0.09
C LEU A 82 20.12 15.94 -1.19
N SER A 83 20.15 14.71 -1.71
CA SER A 83 21.06 14.30 -2.78
C SER A 83 20.82 15.07 -4.08
N ILE A 84 19.55 15.33 -4.44
CA ILE A 84 19.20 16.07 -5.66
C ILE A 84 19.72 17.52 -5.62
N THR A 85 19.83 18.13 -4.43
CA THR A 85 20.43 19.48 -4.30
C THR A 85 21.90 19.55 -4.71
N GLN A 86 22.60 18.42 -4.71
CA GLN A 86 24.02 18.32 -5.10
C GLN A 86 24.19 18.01 -6.60
N MET A 87 23.11 17.73 -7.34
CA MET A 87 23.19 17.42 -8.76
C MET A 87 23.39 18.69 -9.60
N ARG A 88 24.47 18.71 -10.41
CA ARG A 88 24.76 19.81 -11.36
C ARG A 88 23.64 20.05 -12.37
N ALA A 89 22.90 19.00 -12.75
CA ALA A 89 21.80 19.05 -13.72
C ALA A 89 20.61 19.88 -13.20
N PHE A 90 20.38 19.93 -11.88
CA PHE A 90 19.31 20.74 -11.28
C PHE A 90 19.53 22.25 -11.48
N ARG A 91 20.79 22.67 -11.71
CA ARG A 91 21.18 24.07 -11.95
C ARG A 91 20.97 24.53 -13.40
N ALA A 92 20.77 23.60 -14.34
CA ALA A 92 20.69 23.87 -15.76
C ALA A 92 19.25 24.08 -16.29
N GLY A 93 18.22 23.89 -15.48
CA GLY A 93 16.83 24.23 -15.80
C GLY A 93 16.13 23.38 -16.88
N ASP A 94 16.85 22.54 -17.61
CA ASP A 94 16.34 21.90 -18.84
C ASP A 94 15.69 20.52 -18.66
N HIS A 95 15.85 19.85 -17.51
CA HIS A 95 15.34 18.48 -17.32
C HIS A 95 14.48 18.34 -16.05
N LEU A 96 13.22 17.93 -16.25
CA LEU A 96 12.24 17.58 -15.20
C LEU A 96 12.54 16.24 -14.48
N ASP A 97 13.73 15.68 -14.68
CA ASP A 97 14.12 14.36 -14.18
C ASP A 97 14.25 14.32 -12.64
N GLY A 98 14.58 15.44 -12.00
CA GLY A 98 14.70 15.52 -10.54
C GLY A 98 13.36 15.32 -9.82
N PRO A 99 12.33 16.14 -10.11
CA PRO A 99 11.01 16.01 -9.48
C PRO A 99 10.31 14.66 -9.74
N ILE A 100 10.44 14.08 -10.94
CA ILE A 100 9.83 12.76 -11.23
C ILE A 100 10.50 11.66 -10.40
N TYR A 101 11.81 11.74 -10.16
CA TYR A 101 12.54 10.77 -9.32
C TYR A 101 12.00 10.77 -7.87
N ILE A 102 11.79 11.97 -7.31
CA ILE A 102 11.19 12.15 -5.97
C ILE A 102 9.77 11.58 -5.93
N ALA A 103 8.97 11.86 -6.96
CA ALA A 103 7.59 11.39 -7.03
C ALA A 103 7.51 9.86 -7.07
N VAL A 104 8.27 9.23 -7.97
CA VAL A 104 8.33 7.76 -8.15
C VAL A 104 8.88 7.10 -6.89
N SER A 105 9.96 7.61 -6.30
CA SER A 105 10.56 7.07 -5.07
C SER A 105 9.62 7.17 -3.86
N THR A 106 8.93 8.31 -3.70
CA THR A 106 7.93 8.49 -2.65
C THR A 106 6.76 7.54 -2.86
N PHE A 107 6.30 7.39 -4.10
CA PHE A 107 5.25 6.46 -4.46
C PHE A 107 5.65 4.99 -4.17
N LEU A 108 6.87 4.58 -4.50
CA LEU A 108 7.40 3.24 -4.22
C LEU A 108 7.51 2.96 -2.71
N ALA A 109 7.93 3.96 -1.94
CA ALA A 109 7.94 3.89 -0.48
C ALA A 109 6.53 3.66 0.09
N LEU A 110 5.56 4.46 -0.36
CA LEU A 110 4.19 4.38 0.14
C LEU A 110 3.49 3.09 -0.30
N SER A 111 3.70 2.65 -1.55
CA SER A 111 3.14 1.39 -2.05
C SER A 111 3.72 0.18 -1.32
N SER A 112 5.02 0.18 -1.00
CA SER A 112 5.64 -0.87 -0.18
C SER A 112 4.99 -0.99 1.21
N VAL A 113 4.76 0.15 1.88
CA VAL A 113 4.06 0.22 3.17
C VAL A 113 2.61 -0.23 3.05
N PHE A 114 1.92 0.20 1.99
CA PHE A 114 0.54 -0.18 1.70
C PHE A 114 0.39 -1.69 1.53
N TYR A 115 1.25 -2.33 0.73
CA TYR A 115 1.24 -3.78 0.54
C TYR A 115 1.57 -4.53 1.83
N ALA A 116 2.58 -4.10 2.58
CA ALA A 116 2.93 -4.69 3.87
C ALA A 116 1.76 -4.62 4.88
N ALA A 117 1.02 -3.51 4.89
CA ALA A 117 -0.14 -3.35 5.76
C ALA A 117 -1.31 -4.27 5.37
N ILE A 118 -1.54 -4.47 4.06
CA ILE A 118 -2.54 -5.43 3.56
C ILE A 118 -2.18 -6.85 4.01
N GLU A 119 -0.93 -7.25 3.81
CA GLU A 119 -0.47 -8.60 4.13
C GLU A 119 -0.53 -8.88 5.63
N GLN A 120 -0.09 -7.95 6.48
CA GLN A 120 -0.17 -8.11 7.92
C GLN A 120 -1.63 -8.24 8.41
N LYS A 121 -2.56 -7.53 7.79
CA LYS A 121 -3.99 -7.65 8.11
C LYS A 121 -4.54 -9.02 7.70
N TYR A 122 -4.11 -9.54 6.56
CA TYR A 122 -4.48 -10.87 6.09
C TYR A 122 -3.95 -11.97 7.04
N GLN A 123 -2.67 -11.90 7.43
CA GLN A 123 -2.05 -12.84 8.38
C GLN A 123 -2.76 -12.85 9.74
N ARG A 124 -3.12 -11.68 10.30
CA ARG A 124 -3.91 -11.59 11.53
C ARG A 124 -5.27 -12.28 11.41
N SER A 125 -5.92 -12.15 10.25
CA SER A 125 -7.19 -12.81 10.00
C SER A 125 -7.07 -14.34 9.88
N LEU A 126 -5.93 -14.85 9.39
CA LEU A 126 -5.65 -16.28 9.32
C LEU A 126 -5.36 -16.86 10.70
N SER A 127 -4.44 -16.25 11.46
CA SER A 127 -4.09 -16.70 12.80
C SER A 127 -5.30 -16.70 13.76
N GLY A 128 -6.20 -15.71 13.63
CA GLY A 128 -7.45 -15.70 14.41
C GLY A 128 -8.43 -16.83 14.05
N ARG A 129 -8.34 -17.43 12.86
CA ARG A 129 -9.16 -18.59 12.46
C ARG A 129 -8.58 -19.91 12.96
N GLU A 130 -7.26 -20.01 13.09
CA GLU A 130 -6.58 -21.21 13.62
C GLU A 130 -6.70 -21.31 15.16
N ALA A 131 -6.95 -20.19 15.85
CA ALA A 131 -7.15 -20.14 17.30
C ALA A 131 -8.60 -20.38 17.75
N ALA A 132 -9.55 -20.62 16.84
CA ALA A 132 -10.94 -20.96 17.17
C ALA A 132 -11.10 -22.49 17.30
N PRO A 133 -11.55 -23.02 18.46
CA PRO A 133 -11.68 -24.46 18.72
C PRO A 133 -12.78 -25.15 17.91
#